data_AF-A0AA97MQR7-F1
#
_entry.id   AF-A0AA97MQR7-F1
#
_cell.length_a   1.000
_cell.length_b   1.000
_cell.length_c   1.000
_cell.angle_alpha   90.00
_cell.angle_beta   90.00
_cell.angle_gamma   90.00
#
_symmetry.space_group_name_H-M   'P 1'
#
loop_
_entity.id
_entity.type
_entity.pdbx_description
1 polymer ?
#
loop_
_entity_poly.entity_id
_entity_poly.type
_entity_poly.pdbx_seq_one_letter_code
_entity_poly.pdbx_strand_id
1 'polypeptide(L)'
;MNSLLALSVLFAWGLSPAHGSLLQLPKMISEATGKNALLHYGFYGCYCGLGGKGQPKDATDRCCHLHDTCYQGLLNYHCDAKMQNYHYRWHHGRLSCRKGSWCAYLSCECDRSLALCLRRNVRSYGKHYQFYPKYLC
;
A
#
# COMPACT_ATOMS: atom_id res chain seq x y z
N MET A 1 -0.43 -50.46 3.56
CA MET A 1 0.23 -49.31 2.88
C MET A 1 -0.74 -48.80 1.83
N ASN A 2 -1.28 -47.57 1.97
CA ASN A 2 -1.79 -46.70 0.88
C ASN A 2 -2.64 -45.50 1.34
N SER A 3 -2.97 -45.32 2.62
CA SER A 3 -3.83 -44.19 3.02
C SER A 3 -3.11 -42.87 3.34
N LEU A 4 -1.77 -42.82 3.31
CA LEU A 4 -1.00 -41.61 3.64
C LEU A 4 -0.66 -40.71 2.44
N LEU A 5 -0.85 -41.21 1.20
CA LEU A 5 -0.53 -40.45 -0.01
C LEU A 5 -1.68 -39.57 -0.52
N ALA A 6 -2.90 -39.73 0.02
CA ALA A 6 -4.06 -38.96 -0.44
C ALA A 6 -4.21 -37.58 0.23
N LEU A 7 -3.48 -37.32 1.32
CA LEU A 7 -3.59 -36.05 2.07
C LEU A 7 -2.53 -35.00 1.68
N SER A 8 -1.51 -35.37 0.91
CA SER A 8 -0.46 -34.44 0.48
C SER A 8 -0.77 -33.69 -0.82
N VAL A 9 -1.79 -34.10 -1.57
CA VAL A 9 -2.12 -33.49 -2.88
C VAL A 9 -3.08 -32.29 -2.76
N LEU A 10 -3.77 -32.11 -1.63
CA LEU A 10 -4.74 -31.02 -1.47
C LEU A 10 -4.13 -29.68 -0.99
N PHE A 11 -2.85 -29.64 -0.64
CA PHE A 11 -2.22 -28.41 -0.13
C PHE A 11 -1.41 -27.61 -1.16
N ALA A 12 -1.35 -28.05 -2.42
CA ALA A 12 -0.52 -27.38 -3.43
C ALA A 12 -1.28 -26.42 -4.37
N TRP A 13 -2.61 -26.50 -4.48
CA TRP A 13 -3.37 -25.78 -5.53
C TRP A 13 -4.36 -24.73 -5.02
N GLY A 14 -4.39 -24.43 -3.72
CA GLY A 14 -5.42 -23.58 -3.11
C GLY A 14 -4.99 -22.18 -2.66
N LEU A 15 -3.70 -21.87 -2.61
CA LEU A 15 -3.21 -20.56 -2.18
C LEU A 15 -2.44 -19.92 -3.31
N SER A 16 -3.16 -19.45 -4.33
CA SER A 16 -2.64 -18.29 -5.08
C SER A 16 -2.45 -17.21 -4.02
N PRO A 17 -1.23 -16.70 -3.76
CA PRO A 17 -1.09 -15.50 -2.97
C PRO A 17 -2.02 -14.49 -3.62
N ALA A 18 -3.02 -14.00 -2.90
CA ALA A 18 -3.77 -12.86 -3.40
C ALA A 18 -2.75 -11.73 -3.50
N HIS A 19 -2.26 -11.46 -4.72
CA HIS A 19 -1.27 -10.44 -5.02
C HIS A 19 -1.93 -9.05 -4.94
N GLY A 20 -2.56 -8.76 -3.81
CA GLY A 20 -3.34 -7.54 -3.56
C GLY A 20 -2.44 -6.32 -3.50
N SER A 21 -3.08 -5.16 -3.39
CA SER A 21 -2.41 -3.88 -3.12
C SER A 21 -1.29 -4.00 -2.09
N LEU A 22 -1.46 -4.82 -1.04
CA LEU A 22 -0.45 -5.02 0.01
C LEU A 22 0.95 -5.40 -0.49
N LEU A 23 1.08 -6.10 -1.61
CA LEU A 23 2.39 -6.38 -2.23
C LEU A 23 2.77 -5.36 -3.32
N GLN A 24 1.77 -4.73 -3.94
CA GLN A 24 1.97 -3.83 -5.07
C GLN A 24 2.35 -2.41 -4.63
N LEU A 25 1.76 -1.92 -3.54
CA LEU A 25 2.00 -0.59 -2.98
C LEU A 25 3.45 -0.43 -2.48
N PRO A 26 4.04 -1.35 -1.68
CA PRO A 26 5.43 -1.21 -1.25
C PRO A 26 6.41 -1.13 -2.42
N LYS A 27 6.17 -1.91 -3.49
CA LYS A 27 6.97 -1.86 -4.71
C LYS A 27 6.85 -0.49 -5.39
N MET A 28 5.62 0.00 -5.56
CA MET A 28 5.33 1.29 -6.18
C MET A 28 5.96 2.47 -5.41
N ILE A 29 5.86 2.47 -4.08
CA ILE A 29 6.51 3.47 -3.22
C ILE A 29 8.03 3.39 -3.38
N SER A 30 8.60 2.18 -3.40
CA SER A 30 10.05 2.00 -3.52
C SER A 30 10.58 2.51 -4.85
N GLU A 31 9.88 2.21 -5.96
CA GLU A 31 10.19 2.74 -7.28
C GLU A 31 10.08 4.27 -7.34
N ALA A 32 9.05 4.85 -6.69
CA ALA A 32 8.79 6.28 -6.72
C ALA A 32 9.76 7.10 -5.85
N THR A 33 10.13 6.58 -4.69
CA THR A 33 10.89 7.34 -3.67
C THR A 33 12.37 6.97 -3.62
N GLY A 34 12.76 5.83 -4.19
CA GLY A 34 14.11 5.28 -4.04
C GLY A 34 14.43 4.78 -2.63
N LYS A 35 13.42 4.60 -1.76
CA LYS A 35 13.57 4.13 -0.38
C LYS A 35 12.91 2.78 -0.19
N ASN A 36 13.39 1.99 0.78
CA ASN A 36 12.67 0.78 1.19
C ASN A 36 11.33 1.17 1.83
N ALA A 37 10.22 0.83 1.17
CA ALA A 37 8.90 1.31 1.56
C ALA A 37 8.48 0.87 2.96
N LEU A 38 8.71 -0.40 3.31
CA LEU A 38 8.32 -0.95 4.61
C LEU A 38 9.12 -0.29 5.74
N LEU A 39 10.43 -0.13 5.55
CA LEU A 39 11.32 0.45 6.54
C LEU A 39 11.04 1.94 6.77
N HIS A 40 10.83 2.70 5.70
CA HIS A 40 10.72 4.16 5.78
C HIS A 40 9.30 4.67 5.99
N TYR A 41 8.29 3.98 5.46
CA TYR A 41 6.92 4.48 5.46
C TYR A 41 5.95 3.56 6.22
N GLY A 42 6.28 2.29 6.45
CA GLY A 42 5.35 1.33 7.08
C GLY A 42 4.90 1.70 8.50
N PHE A 43 5.69 2.49 9.22
CA PHE A 43 5.39 2.95 10.58
C PHE A 43 5.71 4.44 10.76
N TYR A 44 5.52 5.23 9.70
CA TYR A 44 5.87 6.64 9.72
C TYR A 44 4.72 7.48 10.29
N GLY A 45 5.05 8.41 11.20
CA GLY A 45 4.10 9.37 11.76
C GLY A 45 2.83 8.72 12.35
N CYS A 46 1.71 9.41 12.26
CA CYS A 46 0.43 8.99 12.80
C CYS A 46 -0.41 8.15 11.83
N TYR A 47 -0.26 8.33 10.52
CA TYR A 47 -1.12 7.73 9.51
C TYR A 47 -0.46 6.64 8.70
N CYS A 48 0.82 6.75 8.36
CA CYS A 48 1.43 5.70 7.55
C CYS A 48 1.49 4.36 8.31
N GLY A 49 1.00 3.29 7.68
CA GLY A 49 0.88 1.95 8.28
C GLY A 49 -0.57 1.56 8.56
N LEU A 50 -0.78 0.76 9.61
CA LEU A 50 -2.11 0.38 10.07
C LEU A 50 -2.69 1.41 11.03
N GLY A 51 -3.94 1.80 10.83
CA GLY A 51 -4.68 2.71 11.70
C GLY A 51 -4.64 4.14 11.18
N GLY A 52 -4.50 5.11 12.09
CA GLY A 52 -4.49 6.54 11.76
C GLY A 52 -5.42 7.33 12.69
N LYS A 53 -4.87 8.31 13.41
CA LYS A 53 -5.62 9.24 14.27
C LYS A 53 -4.81 10.51 14.54
N GLY A 54 -5.49 11.55 15.04
CA GLY A 54 -4.85 12.79 15.45
C GLY A 54 -4.45 13.66 14.25
N GLN A 55 -3.38 14.45 14.42
CA GLN A 55 -2.88 15.34 13.36
C GLN A 55 -1.68 14.71 12.64
N PRO A 56 -1.63 14.75 11.30
CA PRO A 56 -0.45 14.31 10.56
C PRO A 56 0.79 15.10 10.99
N LYS A 57 1.91 14.40 11.22
CA LYS A 57 3.14 15.00 11.77
C LYS A 57 3.87 15.91 10.79
N ASP A 58 3.78 15.61 9.49
CA ASP A 58 4.37 16.40 8.43
C ASP A 58 3.69 16.12 7.07
N ALA A 59 4.26 16.64 5.99
CA ALA A 59 3.75 16.42 4.64
C ALA A 59 3.82 14.95 4.18
N THR A 60 4.78 14.17 4.67
CA THR A 60 4.88 12.73 4.38
C THR A 60 3.72 11.99 5.03
N ASP A 61 3.46 12.26 6.32
CA ASP A 61 2.38 11.65 7.07
C ASP A 61 1.00 12.08 6.53
N ARG A 62 0.88 13.33 6.06
CA ARG A 62 -0.33 13.81 5.36
C ARG A 62 -0.62 13.04 4.08
N CYS A 63 0.40 12.57 3.35
CA CYS A 63 0.17 11.70 2.19
C CYS A 63 -0.55 10.41 2.59
N CYS A 64 -0.17 9.82 3.72
CA CYS A 64 -0.79 8.59 4.23
C CYS A 64 -2.20 8.84 4.73
N HIS A 65 -2.46 9.97 5.41
CA HIS A 65 -3.83 10.34 5.79
C HIS A 65 -4.78 10.47 4.58
N LEU A 66 -4.30 11.06 3.48
CA LEU A 66 -5.07 11.16 2.24
C LEU A 66 -5.29 9.78 1.59
N HIS A 67 -4.31 8.89 1.71
CA HIS A 67 -4.42 7.51 1.22
C HIS A 67 -5.45 6.70 2.00
N ASP A 68 -5.44 6.78 3.33
CA ASP A 68 -6.47 6.15 4.19
C ASP A 68 -7.86 6.69 3.85
N THR A 69 -7.98 8.00 3.63
CA THR A 69 -9.23 8.62 3.18
C THR A 69 -9.70 8.07 1.84
N CYS A 70 -8.78 7.87 0.89
CA CYS A 70 -9.06 7.27 -0.41
C CYS A 70 -9.58 5.84 -0.25
N TYR A 71 -8.91 5.02 0.57
CA TYR A 71 -9.32 3.65 0.86
C TYR A 71 -10.67 3.58 1.53
N GLN A 72 -10.92 4.43 2.52
CA GLN A 72 -12.22 4.52 3.20
C GLN A 72 -13.33 4.91 2.23
N GLY A 73 -13.07 5.83 1.29
CA GLY A 73 -14.02 6.19 0.25
C GLY A 73 -14.38 5.02 -0.66
N LEU A 74 -13.41 4.15 -1.00
CA LEU A 74 -13.64 2.98 -1.84
C LEU A 74 -14.48 1.89 -1.15
N LEU A 75 -14.41 1.78 0.18
CA LEU A 75 -15.26 0.85 0.94
C LEU A 75 -16.75 1.16 0.79
N ASN A 76 -17.13 2.43 0.61
CA ASN A 76 -18.52 2.82 0.35
C ASN A 76 -19.08 2.26 -0.96
N TYR A 77 -18.18 1.83 -1.86
CA TYR A 77 -18.52 1.20 -3.12
C TYR A 77 -18.21 -0.31 -3.13
N HIS A 78 -18.06 -0.92 -1.95
CA HIS A 78 -17.71 -2.33 -1.77
C HIS A 78 -16.37 -2.74 -2.42
N CYS A 79 -15.46 -1.79 -2.61
CA CYS A 79 -14.11 -2.06 -3.06
C CYS A 79 -13.16 -2.12 -1.85
N ASP A 80 -12.73 -3.32 -1.46
CA ASP A 80 -11.63 -3.46 -0.50
C ASP A 80 -10.28 -3.25 -1.19
N ALA A 81 -9.82 -2.00 -1.18
CA ALA A 81 -8.57 -1.61 -1.83
C ALA A 81 -7.34 -2.33 -1.25
N LYS A 82 -7.37 -2.77 0.02
CA LYS A 82 -6.24 -3.49 0.64
C LYS A 82 -6.08 -4.88 0.05
N MET A 83 -7.20 -5.50 -0.33
CA MET A 83 -7.24 -6.84 -0.93
C MET A 83 -7.27 -6.82 -2.46
N GLN A 84 -7.45 -5.66 -3.08
CA GLN A 84 -7.62 -5.53 -4.51
C GLN A 84 -6.30 -5.69 -5.26
N ASN A 85 -6.23 -6.67 -6.17
CA ASN A 85 -5.15 -6.78 -7.16
C ASN A 85 -5.39 -5.76 -8.27
N TYR A 86 -4.33 -5.09 -8.74
CA TYR A 86 -4.37 -4.19 -9.90
C TYR A 86 -3.12 -4.31 -10.78
N HIS A 87 -3.03 -3.51 -11.85
CA HIS A 87 -1.82 -3.43 -12.67
C HIS A 87 -1.41 -1.98 -12.87
N TYR A 88 -0.11 -1.70 -12.75
CA TYR A 88 0.46 -0.39 -13.05
C TYR A 88 1.67 -0.52 -13.96
N ARG A 89 2.11 0.61 -14.51
CA ARG A 89 3.36 0.73 -15.26
C ARG A 89 4.22 1.82 -14.64
N TRP A 90 5.50 1.54 -14.56
CA TRP A 90 6.56 2.50 -14.25
C TRP A 90 7.48 2.61 -15.46
N HIS A 91 7.51 3.76 -16.12
CA HIS A 91 8.35 3.99 -17.30
C HIS A 91 8.87 5.42 -17.33
N HIS A 92 10.19 5.59 -17.42
CA HIS A 92 10.87 6.89 -17.39
C HIS A 92 10.34 7.86 -16.30
N GLY A 93 10.19 7.37 -15.06
CA GLY A 93 9.72 8.18 -13.92
C GLY A 93 8.23 8.55 -13.95
N ARG A 94 7.47 8.02 -14.93
CA ARG A 94 6.02 8.17 -15.02
C ARG A 94 5.33 6.90 -14.53
N LEU A 95 4.48 7.09 -13.52
CA LEU A 95 3.64 6.06 -12.93
C LEU A 95 2.23 6.19 -13.51
N SER A 96 1.66 5.10 -14.01
CA SER A 96 0.29 5.05 -14.54
C SER A 96 -0.42 3.75 -14.19
N CYS A 97 -1.68 3.83 -13.81
CA CYS A 97 -2.54 2.67 -13.60
C CYS A 97 -3.08 2.14 -14.93
N ARG A 98 -3.13 0.82 -15.07
CA ARG A 98 -3.75 0.17 -16.23
C ARG A 98 -5.24 0.02 -15.98
N LYS A 99 -6.02 0.07 -17.07
CA LYS A 99 -7.45 -0.28 -17.02
C LYS A 99 -7.59 -1.72 -16.50
N GLY A 100 -8.56 -1.92 -15.61
CA GLY A 100 -8.96 -3.19 -15.03
C GLY A 100 -10.41 -3.10 -14.60
N SER A 101 -10.83 -3.88 -13.60
CA SER A 101 -12.10 -3.61 -12.94
C SER A 101 -12.10 -2.20 -12.34
N TRP A 102 -13.29 -1.65 -12.12
CA TRP A 102 -13.43 -0.32 -11.55
C TRP A 102 -12.74 -0.21 -10.17
N CYS A 103 -12.93 -1.20 -9.28
CA CYS A 103 -12.20 -1.29 -8.01
C CYS A 103 -10.69 -1.35 -8.23
N ALA A 104 -10.18 -2.22 -9.11
CA ALA A 104 -8.74 -2.35 -9.38
C ALA A 104 -8.12 -1.03 -9.85
N TYR A 105 -8.79 -0.33 -10.76
CA TYR A 105 -8.30 0.93 -11.28
C TYR A 105 -8.23 2.01 -10.19
N LEU A 106 -9.29 2.15 -9.39
CA LEU A 106 -9.32 3.16 -8.34
C LEU A 106 -8.39 2.85 -7.17
N SER A 107 -8.26 1.58 -6.75
CA SER A 107 -7.26 1.18 -5.75
C SER A 107 -5.85 1.51 -6.22
N CYS A 108 -5.55 1.25 -7.50
CA CYS A 108 -4.27 1.66 -8.08
C CYS A 108 -4.07 3.17 -8.05
N GLU A 109 -5.10 3.98 -8.37
CA GLU A 109 -4.97 5.44 -8.35
C GLU A 109 -4.78 6.01 -6.93
N CYS A 110 -5.38 5.41 -5.91
CA CYS A 110 -5.08 5.72 -4.51
C CYS A 110 -3.58 5.47 -4.21
N ASP A 111 -3.07 4.28 -4.54
CA ASP A 111 -1.68 3.87 -4.31
C ASP A 111 -0.68 4.73 -5.10
N ARG A 112 -1.01 5.04 -6.36
CA ARG A 112 -0.25 5.95 -7.23
C ARG A 112 -0.18 7.34 -6.62
N SER A 113 -1.29 7.86 -6.13
CA SER A 113 -1.35 9.19 -5.51
C SER A 113 -0.48 9.25 -4.26
N LEU A 114 -0.52 8.21 -3.41
CA LEU A 114 0.38 8.07 -2.27
C LEU A 114 1.84 8.07 -2.71
N ALA A 115 2.24 7.17 -3.62
CA ALA A 115 3.63 7.04 -4.06
C ALA A 115 4.19 8.36 -4.64
N LEU A 116 3.40 9.08 -5.43
CA LEU A 116 3.79 10.37 -6.00
C LEU A 116 3.84 11.48 -4.93
N CYS A 117 2.94 11.46 -3.96
CA CYS A 117 2.95 12.40 -2.82
C CYS A 117 4.21 12.19 -1.97
N LEU A 118 4.53 10.93 -1.62
CA LEU A 118 5.76 10.59 -0.89
C LEU A 118 7.01 11.01 -1.66
N ARG A 119 7.06 10.76 -2.98
CA ARG A 119 8.16 11.18 -3.85
C ARG A 119 8.42 12.69 -3.78
N ARG A 120 7.37 13.51 -3.78
CA ARG A 120 7.50 14.98 -3.68
C ARG A 120 8.06 15.43 -2.33
N ASN A 121 7.79 14.67 -1.27
CA ASN A 121 8.18 15.00 0.10
C ASN A 121 9.45 14.28 0.58
N VAL A 122 10.18 13.56 -0.29
CA VAL A 122 11.43 12.87 0.07
C VAL A 122 12.45 13.82 0.70
N ARG A 123 12.51 15.09 0.26
CA ARG A 123 13.46 16.09 0.77
C ARG A 123 13.13 16.60 2.17
N SER A 124 11.85 16.61 2.55
CA SER A 124 11.36 17.06 3.85
C SER A 124 11.04 15.89 4.79
N TYR A 125 11.51 14.68 4.47
CA TYR A 125 11.29 13.49 5.27
C TYR A 125 11.96 13.63 6.65
N GLY A 126 11.16 13.58 7.72
CA GLY A 126 11.61 13.63 9.11
C GLY A 126 11.97 12.25 9.65
N LYS A 127 13.27 11.96 9.80
CA LYS A 127 13.75 10.65 10.27
C LYS A 127 13.22 10.28 11.67
N HIS A 128 12.95 11.27 12.53
CA HIS A 128 12.39 11.05 13.87
C HIS A 128 10.92 10.62 13.87
N TYR A 129 10.21 10.73 12.75
CA TYR A 129 8.87 10.18 12.56
C TYR A 129 8.90 8.76 11.99
N GLN A 130 10.07 8.21 11.67
CA GLN A 130 10.19 6.80 11.32
C GLN A 130 9.99 5.93 12.58
N PHE A 131 9.14 4.91 12.51
CA PHE A 131 8.73 4.10 13.67
C PHE A 131 8.08 4.92 14.78
N TYR A 132 7.29 5.92 14.41
CA TYR A 132 6.67 6.83 15.38
C TYR A 132 5.61 6.11 16.22
N PRO A 133 5.65 6.23 17.57
CA PRO A 133 4.67 5.55 18.42
C PRO A 133 3.26 6.13 18.25
N LYS A 134 2.31 5.29 17.80
CA LYS A 134 0.93 5.72 17.49
C LYS A 134 0.12 6.21 18.68
N TYR A 135 0.55 5.95 19.92
CA TYR A 135 -0.10 6.51 21.12
C TYR A 135 0.29 7.98 21.38
N LEU A 136 1.31 8.51 20.69
CA LEU A 136 1.67 9.94 20.66
C LEU A 136 0.94 10.71 19.55
N CYS A 137 -0.07 10.04 19.00
CA CYS A 137 -1.15 10.55 18.18
C CYS A 137 -2.43 10.43 19.02
#